data_AF-A0A1R1S582-F1
#
_entry.id   AF-A0A1R1S582-F1
#
_cell.length_a   1.000
_cell.length_b   1.000
_cell.length_c   1.000
_cell.angle_alpha   90.00
_cell.angle_beta   90.00
_cell.angle_gamma   90.00
#
_symmetry.space_group_name_H-M   'P 1'
#
loop_
_entity.id
_entity.type
_entity.pdbx_description
1 polymer ?
#
loop_
_entity_poly.entity_id
_entity_poly.type
_entity_poly.pdbx_seq_one_letter_code
_entity_poly.pdbx_strand_id
1 'polypeptide(L)'
;MPRTELRWRTAAEVSDPLAAAPRPSVLGNDDYLPEPCVLHPEPVTEYPAPHELPEDLAGRLHAWGKRRGVVYQYDLGVAPGCKVAGHAPWSFSDPSPMACAECGSGLLPLLTIDGREWDGGSKSWRPVEDSHAADPSLPDAGGDTHLTIGRGYSLQLYVCAASWEHPHVRNMQ
;
A
#
# COMPACT_ATOMS: atom_id res chain seq x y z
N MET A 1 0.77 14.52 8.06
CA MET A 1 1.41 13.37 7.38
C MET A 1 2.80 13.19 7.97
N PRO A 2 3.23 11.96 8.28
CA PRO A 2 4.55 11.73 8.87
C PRO A 2 5.67 12.18 7.94
N ARG A 3 6.78 12.63 8.52
CA ARG A 3 8.02 12.88 7.78
C ARG A 3 8.62 11.53 7.40
N THR A 4 9.06 11.41 6.16
CA THR A 4 9.62 10.16 5.63
C THR A 4 11.01 10.44 5.11
N GLU A 5 11.96 9.55 5.41
CA GLU A 5 13.29 9.55 4.84
C GLU A 5 13.51 8.21 4.14
N LEU A 6 14.03 8.24 2.92
CA LEU A 6 14.39 7.04 2.18
C LEU A 6 15.91 6.87 2.24
N ARG A 7 16.38 5.66 2.58
CA ARG A 7 17.80 5.32 2.65
C ARG A 7 18.05 4.03 1.91
N TRP A 8 18.81 4.11 0.82
CA TRP A 8 19.21 2.95 0.05
C TRP A 8 20.41 2.27 0.70
N ARG A 9 20.35 0.94 0.80
CA ARG A 9 21.45 0.11 1.26
C ARG A 9 21.47 -1.17 0.43
N THR A 10 22.65 -1.64 0.09
CA THR A 10 22.86 -3.00 -0.38
C THR A 10 22.88 -3.96 0.81
N ALA A 11 22.57 -5.23 0.59
CA ALA A 11 22.62 -6.24 1.66
C ALA A 11 24.03 -6.33 2.30
N ALA A 12 25.08 -6.12 1.51
CA ALA A 12 26.47 -6.17 1.98
C ALA A 12 26.86 -4.98 2.88
N GLU A 13 26.17 -3.83 2.75
CA GLU A 13 26.41 -2.66 3.59
C GLU A 13 25.75 -2.78 4.98
N VAL A 14 24.86 -3.77 5.18
CA VAL A 14 24.21 -4.02 6.47
C VAL A 14 25.06 -5.02 7.28
N SER A 15 26.12 -4.51 7.93
CA SER A 15 27.06 -5.32 8.71
C SER A 15 26.71 -5.52 10.18
N ASP A 16 25.89 -4.63 10.76
CA ASP A 16 25.47 -4.65 12.16
C ASP A 16 23.94 -4.46 12.26
N PRO A 17 23.13 -5.52 12.03
CA PRO A 17 21.69 -5.43 12.10
C PRO A 17 21.22 -5.26 13.56
N LEU A 18 20.31 -4.32 13.79
CA LEU A 18 19.73 -4.09 15.11
C LEU A 18 18.83 -5.27 15.51
N ALA A 19 19.00 -5.77 16.74
CA ALA A 19 18.14 -6.82 17.29
C ALA A 19 16.71 -6.35 17.61
N ALA A 20 16.51 -5.03 17.75
CA ALA A 20 15.21 -4.42 17.99
C ALA A 20 15.00 -3.22 17.06
N ALA A 21 13.76 -3.01 16.62
CA ALA A 21 13.41 -1.86 15.80
C ALA A 21 13.65 -0.54 16.57
N PRO A 22 14.34 0.44 15.98
CA PRO A 22 14.58 1.72 16.64
C PRO A 22 13.25 2.46 16.84
N ARG A 23 13.02 3.01 18.03
CA ARG A 23 11.85 3.86 18.31
C ARG A 23 12.14 5.31 17.88
N PRO A 24 11.18 6.00 17.25
CA PRO A 24 11.31 7.42 16.97
C PRO A 24 11.55 8.22 18.26
N SER A 25 12.44 9.20 18.22
CA SER A 25 12.69 10.09 19.38
C SER A 25 11.57 11.09 19.62
N VAL A 26 10.73 11.34 18.60
CA VAL A 26 9.55 12.21 18.66
C VAL A 26 8.41 11.52 17.92
N LEU A 27 7.29 11.32 18.61
CA LEU A 27 6.03 10.84 18.04
C LEU A 27 5.07 12.04 17.98
N GLY A 28 4.71 12.44 16.76
CA GLY A 28 3.75 13.53 16.54
C GLY A 28 2.29 13.09 16.65
N ASN A 29 2.04 11.79 16.51
CA ASN A 29 0.78 11.10 16.78
C ASN A 29 1.12 9.63 17.06
N ASP A 30 0.56 9.05 18.12
CA ASP A 30 0.79 7.66 18.49
C ASP A 30 0.26 6.69 17.43
N ASP A 31 -0.78 7.09 16.70
CA ASP A 31 -1.37 6.36 15.58
C ASP A 31 -0.41 6.10 14.40
N TYR A 32 0.72 6.80 14.32
CA TYR A 32 1.74 6.58 13.28
C TYR A 32 2.77 5.51 13.66
N LEU A 33 2.72 5.01 14.90
CA LEU A 33 3.61 3.96 15.38
C LEU A 33 2.86 2.63 15.33
N PRO A 34 3.22 1.69 14.45
CA PRO A 34 2.57 0.40 14.42
C PRO A 34 2.89 -0.40 15.69
N GLU A 35 1.95 -1.24 16.13
CA GLU A 35 2.25 -2.23 17.15
C GLU A 35 3.35 -3.18 16.67
N PRO A 36 4.33 -3.52 17.53
CA PRO A 36 5.36 -4.50 17.19
C PRO A 36 4.74 -5.86 16.81
N CYS A 37 4.81 -6.19 15.54
CA CYS A 37 4.27 -7.43 14.97
C CYS A 37 5.34 -8.16 14.14
N VAL A 38 5.09 -9.45 13.88
CA VAL A 38 5.87 -10.22 12.91
C VAL A 38 5.30 -9.93 11.53
N LEU A 39 6.15 -9.55 10.57
CA LEU A 39 5.72 -9.38 9.19
C LEU A 39 5.72 -10.73 8.47
N HIS A 40 4.65 -10.98 7.72
CA HIS A 40 4.48 -12.14 6.84
C HIS A 40 4.37 -11.67 5.37
N PRO A 41 5.49 -11.37 4.68
CA PRO A 41 5.41 -10.85 3.32
C PRO A 41 4.90 -11.90 2.34
N GLU A 42 3.83 -11.58 1.62
CA GLU A 42 3.27 -12.43 0.57
C GLU A 42 3.53 -11.86 -0.83
N PRO A 43 4.04 -12.66 -1.79
CA PRO A 43 4.10 -12.25 -3.18
C PRO A 43 2.70 -12.33 -3.81
N VAL A 44 2.13 -11.18 -4.13
CA VAL A 44 0.81 -11.08 -4.78
C VAL A 44 0.92 -10.54 -6.19
N THR A 45 -0.02 -10.94 -7.06
CA THR A 45 -0.21 -10.30 -8.36
C THR A 45 -1.41 -9.39 -8.29
N GLU A 46 -1.19 -8.10 -8.50
CA GLU A 46 -2.24 -7.09 -8.57
C GLU A 46 -2.22 -6.35 -9.91
N TYR A 47 -3.27 -5.57 -10.16
CA TYR A 47 -3.47 -4.84 -11.39
C TYR A 47 -3.91 -3.38 -11.12
N PRO A 48 -3.79 -2.46 -12.10
CA PRO A 48 -4.15 -1.05 -11.92
C PRO A 48 -5.59 -0.85 -11.46
N ALA A 49 -5.86 0.30 -10.85
CA ALA A 49 -7.22 0.67 -10.49
C ALA A 49 -8.10 0.82 -11.74
N PRO A 50 -9.43 0.57 -11.67
CA PRO A 50 -10.29 0.59 -12.85
C PRO A 50 -10.23 1.88 -13.68
N HIS A 51 -10.00 3.04 -13.05
CA HIS A 51 -9.91 4.33 -13.73
C HIS A 51 -8.53 4.61 -14.37
N GLU A 52 -7.53 3.77 -14.10
CA GLU A 52 -6.23 3.80 -14.79
C GLU A 52 -6.24 2.92 -16.05
N LEU A 53 -7.30 2.13 -16.24
CA LEU A 53 -7.47 1.28 -17.40
C LEU A 53 -8.18 2.03 -18.55
N PRO A 54 -7.94 1.62 -19.80
CA PRO A 54 -8.81 2.02 -20.91
C PRO A 54 -10.28 1.74 -20.59
N GLU A 55 -11.16 2.69 -20.92
CA GLU A 55 -12.59 2.64 -20.57
C GLU A 55 -13.27 1.36 -21.09
N ASP A 56 -12.93 0.92 -22.29
CA ASP A 56 -13.45 -0.31 -22.89
C ASP A 56 -13.05 -1.57 -22.10
N LEU A 57 -11.82 -1.60 -21.58
CA LEU A 57 -11.31 -2.69 -20.78
C LEU A 57 -11.96 -2.69 -19.39
N ALA A 58 -12.04 -1.53 -18.75
CA ALA A 58 -12.71 -1.36 -17.46
C ALA A 58 -14.18 -1.83 -17.54
N GLY A 59 -14.91 -1.44 -18.60
CA GLY A 59 -16.29 -1.87 -18.83
C GLY A 59 -16.40 -3.39 -19.05
N ARG A 60 -15.48 -4.00 -19.80
CA ARG A 60 -15.43 -5.46 -20.00
C ARG A 60 -15.15 -6.21 -18.69
N LEU A 61 -14.21 -5.72 -17.88
CA LEU A 61 -13.88 -6.31 -16.57
C LEU A 61 -15.06 -6.20 -15.60
N HIS A 62 -15.75 -5.06 -15.57
CA HIS A 62 -16.96 -4.89 -14.76
C HIS A 62 -18.06 -5.89 -15.17
N ALA A 63 -18.35 -6.00 -16.47
CA ALA A 63 -19.34 -6.95 -16.97
C ALA A 63 -18.93 -8.41 -16.71
N TRP A 64 -17.64 -8.74 -16.84
CA TRP A 64 -17.10 -10.06 -16.52
C TRP A 64 -17.22 -10.39 -15.02
N GLY A 65 -16.85 -9.44 -14.15
CA GLY A 65 -16.93 -9.58 -12.70
C GLY A 65 -18.36 -9.87 -12.25
N LYS A 66 -19.34 -9.12 -12.80
CA LYS A 66 -20.77 -9.36 -12.54
C LYS A 66 -21.21 -10.78 -12.92
N ARG A 67 -20.68 -11.36 -14.00
CA ARG A 67 -20.99 -12.76 -14.39
C ARG A 67 -20.29 -13.80 -13.50
N ARG A 68 -19.14 -13.46 -12.93
CA ARG A 68 -18.34 -14.34 -12.07
C ARG A 68 -18.64 -14.20 -10.58
N GLY A 69 -19.39 -13.18 -10.19
CA GLY A 69 -19.67 -12.88 -8.79
C GLY A 69 -18.48 -12.25 -8.06
N VAL A 70 -17.58 -11.56 -8.78
CA VAL A 70 -16.42 -10.85 -8.22
C VAL A 70 -16.44 -9.38 -8.66
N VAL A 71 -15.81 -8.52 -7.87
CA VAL A 71 -15.60 -7.12 -8.19
C VAL A 71 -14.11 -6.92 -8.48
N TYR A 72 -13.77 -6.68 -9.75
CA TYR A 72 -12.37 -6.55 -10.19
C TYR A 72 -11.54 -5.67 -9.23
N GLN A 73 -12.03 -4.48 -8.88
CA GLN A 73 -11.32 -3.57 -7.98
C GLN A 73 -10.94 -4.20 -6.64
N TYR A 74 -11.82 -5.00 -6.03
CA TYR A 74 -11.63 -5.53 -4.68
C TYR A 74 -11.09 -6.94 -4.64
N ASP A 75 -11.21 -7.70 -5.73
CA ASP A 75 -10.81 -9.11 -5.78
C ASP A 75 -9.53 -9.36 -6.59
N LEU A 76 -9.15 -8.44 -7.49
CA LEU A 76 -8.06 -8.65 -8.45
C LEU A 76 -7.24 -7.39 -8.75
N GLY A 77 -7.83 -6.21 -8.59
CA GLY A 77 -7.25 -4.92 -8.94
C GLY A 77 -6.14 -4.54 -7.97
N VAL A 78 -6.32 -3.45 -7.25
CA VAL A 78 -5.30 -2.97 -6.31
C VAL A 78 -5.47 -3.69 -4.99
N ALA A 79 -4.44 -4.44 -4.57
CA ALA A 79 -4.41 -5.04 -3.24
C ALA A 79 -4.41 -3.92 -2.18
N PRO A 80 -5.27 -4.03 -1.15
CA PRO A 80 -5.25 -3.17 0.03
C PRO A 80 -3.98 -3.41 0.86
N GLY A 81 -3.80 -2.64 1.93
CA GLY A 81 -2.77 -2.94 2.93
C GLY A 81 -1.39 -2.34 2.68
N CYS A 82 -0.46 -2.73 3.55
CA CYS A 82 0.94 -2.37 3.43
C CYS A 82 1.60 -3.21 2.34
N LYS A 83 2.18 -2.56 1.33
CA LYS A 83 2.83 -3.26 0.22
C LYS A 83 4.00 -2.50 -0.36
N VAL A 84 4.94 -3.27 -0.92
CA VAL A 84 6.09 -2.74 -1.66
C VAL A 84 5.78 -2.80 -3.15
N ALA A 85 6.07 -1.69 -3.84
CA ALA A 85 5.76 -1.49 -5.26
C ALA A 85 4.26 -1.68 -5.56
N GLY A 86 3.95 -2.14 -6.78
CA GLY A 86 2.58 -2.43 -7.19
C GLY A 86 1.85 -1.25 -7.84
N HIS A 87 0.57 -1.11 -7.53
CA HIS A 87 -0.37 -0.13 -8.06
C HIS A 87 -0.95 0.74 -6.94
N ALA A 88 -1.20 2.00 -7.26
CA ALA A 88 -1.68 2.99 -6.30
C ALA A 88 -3.15 2.74 -5.93
N PRO A 89 -3.49 2.61 -4.63
CA PRO A 89 -4.89 2.64 -4.21
C PRO A 89 -5.39 4.07 -4.33
N TRP A 90 -6.07 4.38 -5.42
CA TRP A 90 -6.74 5.65 -5.66
C TRP A 90 -8.15 5.58 -5.05
N SER A 91 -8.29 6.05 -3.82
CA SER A 91 -9.53 5.97 -3.02
C SER A 91 -10.14 7.33 -2.72
N PHE A 92 -9.32 8.36 -2.47
CA PHE A 92 -9.81 9.67 -2.01
C PHE A 92 -9.72 10.77 -3.07
N SER A 93 -8.71 10.74 -3.93
CA SER A 93 -8.61 11.66 -5.05
C SER A 93 -8.50 10.91 -6.37
N ASP A 94 -9.01 11.52 -7.44
CA ASP A 94 -8.77 11.02 -8.78
C ASP A 94 -7.26 10.93 -9.04
N PRO A 95 -6.80 9.96 -9.86
CA PRO A 95 -5.42 9.91 -10.30
C PRO A 95 -5.02 11.24 -10.92
N SER A 96 -4.01 11.85 -10.34
CA SER A 96 -3.37 13.02 -10.91
C SER A 96 -2.01 12.62 -11.45
N PRO A 97 -1.62 13.05 -12.66
CA PRO A 97 -0.27 12.80 -13.17
C PRO A 97 0.77 13.34 -12.19
N MET A 98 1.49 12.43 -11.54
CA MET A 98 2.65 12.77 -10.71
C MET A 98 3.92 12.57 -11.52
N ALA A 99 4.80 13.57 -11.50
CA ALA A 99 6.09 13.52 -12.17
C ALA A 99 7.20 13.90 -11.18
N CYS A 100 8.41 13.43 -11.47
CA CYS A 100 9.59 13.81 -10.71
C CYS A 100 9.85 15.32 -10.87
N ALA A 101 9.93 16.05 -9.77
CA ALA A 101 10.19 17.49 -9.80
C ALA A 101 11.56 17.87 -10.40
N GLU A 102 12.55 16.97 -10.31
CA GLU A 102 13.92 17.21 -10.79
C GLU A 102 14.07 17.03 -12.31
N CYS A 103 13.39 16.04 -12.90
CA CYS A 103 13.63 15.65 -14.30
C CYS A 103 12.37 15.45 -15.14
N GLY A 104 11.18 15.58 -14.55
CA GLY A 104 9.90 15.40 -15.23
C GLY A 104 9.56 13.96 -15.62
N SER A 105 10.38 12.97 -15.25
CA SER A 105 10.06 11.55 -15.53
C SER A 105 8.82 11.10 -14.76
N GLY A 106 8.20 10.02 -15.23
CA GLY A 106 7.20 9.29 -14.46
C GLY A 106 7.76 8.79 -13.13
N LEU A 107 6.83 8.42 -12.25
CA LEU A 107 7.11 7.89 -10.93
C LEU A 107 6.69 6.42 -10.84
N LEU A 108 7.41 5.66 -10.03
CA LEU A 108 7.11 4.27 -9.71
C LEU A 108 6.65 4.18 -8.25
N PRO A 109 5.53 3.48 -7.96
CA PRO A 109 5.16 3.16 -6.59
C PRO A 109 6.30 2.41 -5.90
N LEU A 110 6.65 2.82 -4.69
CA LEU A 110 7.69 2.18 -3.87
C LEU A 110 7.09 1.48 -2.66
N LEU A 111 6.24 2.18 -1.91
CA LEU A 111 5.69 1.68 -0.66
C LEU A 111 4.33 2.31 -0.43
N THR A 112 3.33 1.47 -0.19
CA THR A 112 2.06 1.87 0.39
C THR A 112 2.04 1.40 1.83
N ILE A 113 1.60 2.29 2.71
CA ILE A 113 1.40 2.03 4.12
C ILE A 113 -0.09 2.30 4.40
N ASP A 114 -0.78 1.29 4.90
CA ASP A 114 -2.21 1.34 5.22
C ASP A 114 -2.43 0.89 6.67
N GLY A 115 -3.49 1.38 7.28
CA GLY A 115 -3.96 0.89 8.57
C GLY A 115 -4.70 -0.43 8.47
N ARG A 116 -5.09 -0.86 7.27
CA ARG A 116 -5.88 -2.07 7.06
C ARG A 116 -5.39 -2.90 5.87
N GLU A 117 -4.98 -4.13 6.16
CA GLU A 117 -4.54 -5.15 5.20
C GLU A 117 -5.69 -5.76 4.40
N TRP A 118 -6.89 -5.89 4.97
CA TRP A 118 -8.09 -6.35 4.25
C TRP A 118 -9.39 -6.02 5.02
N ASP A 119 -10.53 -6.10 4.33
CA ASP A 119 -11.85 -5.80 4.88
C ASP A 119 -12.97 -6.67 4.27
N GLY A 120 -14.22 -6.32 4.59
CA GLY A 120 -15.39 -7.04 4.09
C GLY A 120 -15.54 -7.04 2.57
N GLY A 121 -14.97 -6.05 1.87
CA GLY A 121 -14.99 -5.94 0.41
C GLY A 121 -13.82 -6.65 -0.27
N SER A 122 -12.69 -6.78 0.42
CA SER A 122 -11.41 -7.27 -0.10
C SER A 122 -11.00 -8.64 0.44
N LYS A 123 -11.96 -9.48 0.81
CA LYS A 123 -11.71 -10.82 1.40
C LYS A 123 -10.83 -11.73 0.56
N SER A 124 -10.78 -11.53 -0.76
CA SER A 124 -9.90 -12.27 -1.67
C SER A 124 -8.41 -11.94 -1.48
N TRP A 125 -8.10 -10.80 -0.87
CA TRP A 125 -6.75 -10.37 -0.49
C TRP A 125 -6.36 -10.71 0.95
N ARG A 126 -7.24 -11.42 1.67
CA ARG A 126 -6.96 -11.81 3.05
C ARG A 126 -5.68 -12.64 3.11
N PRO A 127 -4.71 -12.26 3.95
CA PRO A 127 -3.49 -13.03 4.15
C PRO A 127 -3.78 -14.49 4.50
N VAL A 128 -2.86 -15.39 4.12
CA VAL A 128 -2.99 -16.83 4.38
C VAL A 128 -3.00 -17.09 5.89
N GLU A 129 -2.20 -16.33 6.63
CA GLU A 129 -2.14 -16.32 8.09
C GLU A 129 -3.53 -16.03 8.67
N ASP A 130 -4.29 -15.10 8.10
CA ASP A 130 -5.62 -14.68 8.57
C ASP A 130 -6.76 -15.56 8.06
N SER A 131 -6.47 -16.67 7.38
CA SER A 131 -7.49 -17.56 6.81
C SER A 131 -8.53 -18.06 7.82
N HIS A 132 -8.15 -18.12 9.09
CA HIS A 132 -8.99 -18.50 10.23
C HIS A 132 -9.91 -17.37 10.73
N ALA A 133 -9.61 -16.12 10.41
CA ALA A 133 -10.46 -14.96 10.71
C ALA A 133 -11.66 -14.94 9.75
N ALA A 134 -12.72 -15.68 10.10
CA ALA A 134 -13.91 -15.84 9.26
C ALA A 134 -14.84 -14.62 9.25
N ASP A 135 -14.73 -13.74 10.26
CA ASP A 135 -15.62 -12.58 10.43
C ASP A 135 -14.81 -11.28 10.51
N PRO A 136 -14.88 -10.39 9.49
CA PRO A 136 -14.19 -9.10 9.49
C PRO A 136 -14.78 -8.10 10.51
N SER A 137 -15.86 -8.47 11.23
CA SER A 137 -16.43 -7.69 12.32
C SER A 137 -15.97 -8.13 13.72
N LEU A 138 -15.21 -9.24 13.82
CA LEU A 138 -14.40 -9.52 15.00
C LEU A 138 -13.23 -8.51 15.02
N PRO A 139 -12.84 -8.01 16.22
CA PRO A 139 -11.93 -6.87 16.29
C PRO A 139 -10.59 -7.20 15.66
N ASP A 140 -10.34 -6.50 14.56
CA ASP A 140 -9.04 -6.14 13.98
C ASP A 140 -8.21 -7.15 13.19
N ALA A 141 -8.75 -8.29 12.75
CA ALA A 141 -7.98 -9.23 11.92
C ALA A 141 -7.39 -8.65 10.61
N GLY A 142 -7.85 -7.47 10.17
CA GLY A 142 -7.25 -6.76 9.04
C GLY A 142 -6.45 -5.52 9.45
N GLY A 143 -6.36 -5.16 10.73
CA GLY A 143 -5.77 -3.92 11.24
C GLY A 143 -4.80 -4.12 12.41
N ASP A 144 -4.20 -5.30 12.53
CA ASP A 144 -3.30 -5.70 13.64
C ASP A 144 -2.09 -4.76 13.83
N THR A 145 -1.75 -3.95 12.83
CA THR A 145 -0.69 -2.93 12.98
C THR A 145 -1.14 -1.75 13.85
N HIS A 146 -2.45 -1.58 14.07
CA HIS A 146 -3.09 -0.41 14.70
C HIS A 146 -2.67 0.94 14.09
N LEU A 147 -2.13 0.90 12.88
CA LEU A 147 -1.65 2.09 12.21
C LEU A 147 -2.84 2.91 11.72
N THR A 148 -2.80 4.22 11.93
CA THR A 148 -3.78 5.13 11.33
C THR A 148 -3.07 6.34 10.74
N ILE A 149 -3.12 6.47 9.41
CA ILE A 149 -2.59 7.63 8.71
C ILE A 149 -3.72 8.66 8.53
N GLY A 150 -3.63 9.79 9.26
CA GLY A 150 -4.59 10.89 9.12
C GLY A 150 -5.98 10.51 9.65
N ARG A 151 -6.96 10.33 8.75
CA ARG A 151 -8.35 9.96 9.11
C ARG A 151 -8.72 8.57 8.55
N GLY A 152 -7.75 7.66 8.53
CA GLY A 152 -7.88 6.34 7.89
C GLY A 152 -7.50 6.37 6.40
N TYR A 153 -6.59 7.26 6.01
CA TYR A 153 -5.98 7.27 4.68
C TYR A 153 -4.82 6.28 4.61
N SER A 154 -4.32 6.05 3.41
CA SER A 154 -3.06 5.38 3.12
C SER A 154 -1.96 6.41 2.83
N LEU A 155 -0.72 6.10 3.19
CA LEU A 155 0.47 6.85 2.78
C LEU A 155 1.17 6.10 1.66
N GLN A 156 1.41 6.78 0.54
CA GLN A 156 2.11 6.23 -0.61
C GLN A 156 3.41 6.98 -0.85
N LEU A 157 4.48 6.23 -1.09
CA LEU A 157 5.79 6.72 -1.47
C LEU A 157 6.09 6.30 -2.90
N TYR A 158 6.64 7.22 -3.67
CA TYR A 158 6.99 7.03 -5.05
C TYR A 158 8.43 7.46 -5.32
N VAL A 159 9.08 6.77 -6.25
CA VAL A 159 10.45 7.09 -6.69
C VAL A 159 10.47 7.46 -8.16
N CYS A 160 11.46 8.25 -8.55
CA CYS A 160 11.67 8.64 -9.94
C CYS A 160 12.08 7.42 -10.77
N ALA A 161 11.38 7.20 -11.89
CA ALA A 161 11.69 6.09 -12.80
C ALA A 161 13.07 6.21 -13.47
N ALA A 162 13.63 7.43 -13.55
CA ALA A 162 14.92 7.69 -14.18
C ALA A 162 16.11 7.68 -13.21
N SER A 163 15.89 7.86 -11.90
CA SER A 163 16.98 7.98 -10.91
C SER A 163 16.50 7.75 -9.48
N TRP A 164 17.20 6.89 -8.75
CA TRP A 164 16.95 6.59 -7.34
C TRP A 164 17.48 7.67 -6.37
N GLU A 165 18.31 8.58 -6.88
CA GLU A 165 18.90 9.70 -6.12
C GLU A 165 17.97 10.91 -6.02
N HIS A 166 16.93 10.97 -6.86
CA HIS A 166 15.97 12.07 -6.81
C HIS A 166 15.07 11.95 -5.58
N PRO A 167 14.58 13.08 -5.02
CA PRO A 167 13.67 13.06 -3.89
C PRO A 167 12.43 12.21 -4.19
N HIS A 168 12.04 11.38 -3.22
CA HIS A 168 10.81 10.61 -3.32
C HIS A 168 9.59 11.53 -3.20
N VAL A 169 8.51 11.14 -3.86
CA VAL A 169 7.22 11.84 -3.80
C VAL A 169 6.32 11.12 -2.83
N ARG A 170 5.47 11.88 -2.14
CA ARG A 170 4.51 11.34 -1.17
C ARG A 170 3.11 11.71 -1.59
N ASN A 171 2.20 10.76 -1.51
CA ASN A 171 0.79 10.96 -1.75
C ASN A 171 -0.02 10.36 -0.59
N MET A 172 -1.16 10.94 -0.27
CA MET A 172 -2.11 10.42 0.71
C MET A 172 -3.41 10.13 -0.03
N GLN A 173 -3.97 8.93 0.16
CA GLN A 173 -5.18 8.45 -0.52
C GLN A 173 -6.16 7.79 0.43
#